data_AF-A0A0L8MG32-F1
#
_entry.id   AF-A0A0L8MG32-F1
#
_cell.length_a   1.000
_cell.length_b   1.000
_cell.length_c   1.000
_cell.angle_alpha   90.00
_cell.angle_beta   90.00
_cell.angle_gamma   90.00
#
_symmetry.space_group_name_H-M   'P 1'
#
loop_
_entity.id
_entity.type
_entity.pdbx_description
1 polymer ?
#
loop_
_entity_poly.entity_id
_entity_poly.type
_entity_poly.pdbx_seq_one_letter_code
_entity_poly.pdbx_strand_id
1 'polypeptide(L)'
;MTPKTKAAADGSGLVEMAWDPITRIVGSLGIHTKIDFKQKRVAECYSTSSVFRGYSVFMRGKDPRDAHFITSRICGICGDNHATCSVYAQNMAYGVKPPHLAEWIINLGESAEYMFDHNIFQENLVGVDYCEKMVRETNPGVLELAERTPAPHAGEHGYKTIADIMRSLNPIEGEFYREALQVSRYTREMFCLMEGRHVHPSTLYPGGVGTIASVQLFTDYMSRLMRYCEFMKRVVPLHDDLFDFFYEALPGYEEVGRRRVLLGCWGALNDPEYCDFTYANMTDWGRKMFVTPGVVVDGKLVTNDLTEINLGIRILLGSSYYDDWQGQEQFVTHDPLGNPVDPRHPWNQHTIPAPQKRNFDDKYSWVMSPRWFDGKDHLALDTGGGPIARLWSTALSGLVHTDYVQATGHSVVITLPRTMTKPETRFEWKIPKWSNALERNRARTYFQAYAAAIALHCAEKGLAEVRAGRTQTWEKFEVPDEGLGVGFTEAVRGVLSHHMVIRDGKIANYHPYPPTPWNASTRDTFGTPGPYEDAVQNTPIFEENTPENFKGIDIMRAVRSFDPCLPCGVHMYVGGGKTVKTMHVPTGLSGLGG
;
A
#
# COMPACT_ATOMS: atom_id res chain seq x y z
N MET A 1 21.80 -8.22 -10.62
CA MET A 1 22.17 -9.41 -9.83
C MET A 1 22.02 -10.60 -10.73
N THR A 2 23.01 -11.48 -10.81
CA THR A 2 22.87 -12.78 -11.50
C THR A 2 22.07 -13.71 -10.58
N PRO A 3 21.02 -14.40 -11.06
CA PRO A 3 20.29 -15.36 -10.24
C PRO A 3 21.17 -16.56 -9.89
N LYS A 4 20.82 -17.27 -8.81
CA LYS A 4 21.44 -18.56 -8.48
C LYS A 4 20.77 -19.67 -9.28
N THR A 5 21.34 -20.00 -10.44
CA THR A 5 20.91 -21.13 -11.26
C THR A 5 21.23 -22.47 -10.61
N LYS A 6 20.27 -23.38 -10.66
CA LYS A 6 20.49 -24.82 -10.44
C LYS A 6 19.57 -25.61 -11.35
N ALA A 7 20.10 -26.62 -12.05
CA ALA A 7 19.27 -27.53 -12.81
C ALA A 7 18.49 -28.45 -11.85
N ALA A 8 17.20 -28.69 -12.13
CA ALA A 8 16.43 -29.65 -11.36
C ALA A 8 17.01 -31.07 -11.56
N ALA A 9 17.17 -31.82 -10.47
CA ALA A 9 17.82 -33.13 -10.47
C ALA A 9 16.88 -34.29 -10.88
N ASP A 10 15.65 -33.98 -11.28
CA ASP A 10 14.54 -34.92 -11.50
C ASP A 10 14.32 -35.29 -12.98
N GLY A 11 15.05 -34.68 -13.91
CA GLY A 11 14.88 -34.89 -15.35
C GLY A 11 13.68 -34.19 -15.98
N SER A 12 12.94 -33.35 -15.23
CA SER A 12 11.78 -32.58 -15.72
C SER A 12 12.12 -31.58 -16.82
N GLY A 13 13.38 -31.14 -16.88
CA GLY A 13 13.83 -30.04 -17.75
C GLY A 13 13.55 -28.64 -17.19
N LEU A 14 13.01 -28.53 -15.96
CA LEU A 14 12.84 -27.27 -15.25
C LEU A 14 14.17 -26.75 -14.69
N VAL A 15 14.28 -25.43 -14.59
CA VAL A 15 15.44 -24.73 -14.01
C VAL A 15 15.00 -23.99 -12.74
N GLU A 16 15.70 -24.21 -11.63
CA GLU A 16 15.53 -23.44 -10.39
C GLU A 16 16.16 -22.05 -10.57
N MET A 17 15.37 -21.00 -10.32
CA MET A 17 15.80 -19.60 -10.29
C MET A 17 15.39 -18.94 -8.97
N ALA A 18 16.21 -18.04 -8.44
CA ALA A 18 15.93 -17.36 -7.18
C ALA A 18 16.52 -15.95 -7.12
N TRP A 19 15.70 -15.02 -6.60
CA TRP A 19 16.05 -13.64 -6.29
C TRP A 19 15.80 -13.40 -4.81
N ASP A 20 16.83 -13.62 -3.98
CA ASP A 20 16.80 -13.47 -2.52
C ASP A 20 18.09 -12.75 -2.09
N PRO A 21 18.07 -11.44 -1.77
CA PRO A 21 16.91 -10.55 -1.76
C PRO A 21 16.55 -9.94 -3.13
N ILE A 22 15.27 -9.65 -3.35
CA ILE A 22 14.83 -8.68 -4.37
C ILE A 22 15.26 -7.27 -3.96
N THR A 23 15.72 -6.49 -4.94
CA THR A 23 16.08 -5.06 -4.79
C THR A 23 15.03 -4.14 -5.43
N ARG A 24 15.09 -2.83 -5.15
CA ARG A 24 14.06 -1.84 -5.55
C ARG A 24 12.65 -2.22 -5.04
N ILE A 25 12.60 -2.70 -3.81
CA ILE A 25 11.40 -2.94 -2.98
C ILE A 25 11.74 -2.54 -1.54
N VAL A 26 10.77 -2.53 -0.63
CA VAL A 26 11.01 -2.20 0.78
C VAL A 26 11.09 -3.48 1.64
N GLY A 27 12.18 -3.66 2.36
CA GLY A 27 12.42 -4.80 3.26
C GLY A 27 13.13 -6.00 2.62
N SER A 28 12.84 -7.21 3.12
CA SER A 28 13.44 -8.48 2.70
C SER A 28 12.38 -9.38 2.06
N LEU A 29 12.46 -9.52 0.74
CA LEU A 29 11.64 -10.44 -0.05
C LEU A 29 12.58 -11.37 -0.84
N GLY A 30 12.34 -12.68 -0.73
CA GLY A 30 12.85 -13.67 -1.67
C GLY A 30 11.72 -14.19 -2.56
N ILE A 31 11.99 -14.32 -3.87
CA ILE A 31 11.13 -15.06 -4.80
C ILE A 31 11.94 -16.23 -5.36
N HIS A 32 11.38 -17.43 -5.25
CA HIS A 32 11.96 -18.68 -5.76
C HIS A 32 11.01 -19.28 -6.79
N THR A 33 11.52 -19.67 -7.96
CA THR A 33 10.71 -20.25 -9.03
C THR A 33 11.36 -21.48 -9.66
N LYS A 34 10.52 -22.35 -10.24
CA LYS A 34 10.92 -23.33 -11.26
C LYS A 34 10.41 -22.82 -12.61
N ILE A 35 11.28 -22.76 -13.62
CA ILE A 35 10.96 -22.18 -14.94
C ILE A 35 11.10 -23.24 -16.04
N ASP A 36 10.11 -23.33 -16.91
CA ASP A 36 10.21 -24.01 -18.21
C ASP A 36 10.61 -22.98 -19.27
N PHE A 37 11.90 -22.95 -19.61
CA PHE A 37 12.45 -22.06 -20.63
C PHE A 37 12.03 -22.44 -22.06
N LYS A 38 11.60 -23.69 -22.32
CA LYS A 38 11.13 -24.12 -23.64
C LYS A 38 9.69 -23.66 -23.89
N GLN A 39 8.87 -23.66 -22.84
CA GLN A 39 7.49 -23.16 -22.85
C GLN A 39 7.36 -21.70 -22.41
N LYS A 40 8.48 -21.01 -22.13
CA LYS A 40 8.56 -19.60 -21.68
C LYS A 40 7.57 -19.28 -20.54
N ARG A 41 7.51 -20.15 -19.51
CA ARG A 41 6.60 -19.98 -18.36
C ARG A 41 7.21 -20.36 -17.03
N VAL A 42 6.69 -19.78 -15.95
CA VAL A 42 6.93 -20.26 -14.59
C VAL A 42 6.05 -21.49 -14.33
N ALA A 43 6.61 -22.54 -13.72
CA ALA A 43 5.87 -23.73 -13.31
C ALA A 43 5.40 -23.63 -11.84
N GLU A 44 6.24 -23.08 -10.96
CA GLU A 44 5.99 -22.90 -9.53
C GLU A 44 6.62 -21.60 -9.04
N CYS A 45 6.00 -20.93 -8.07
CA CYS A 45 6.54 -19.76 -7.36
C CYS A 45 6.35 -19.85 -5.84
N TYR A 46 7.32 -19.37 -5.08
CA TYR A 46 7.28 -19.26 -3.61
C TYR A 46 7.76 -17.88 -3.15
N SER A 47 6.97 -17.24 -2.26
CA SER A 47 7.19 -15.91 -1.69
C SER A 47 7.64 -16.01 -0.23
N THR A 48 8.86 -15.55 0.09
CA THR A 48 9.48 -15.72 1.41
C THR A 48 9.95 -14.38 1.99
N SER A 49 9.50 -14.07 3.22
CA SER A 49 10.08 -13.02 4.06
C SER A 49 10.90 -13.64 5.19
N SER A 50 12.09 -13.10 5.41
CA SER A 50 13.13 -13.68 6.28
C SER A 50 13.24 -13.01 7.65
N VAL A 51 12.28 -12.14 8.04
CA VAL A 51 12.36 -11.27 9.23
C VAL A 51 11.00 -11.21 9.94
N PHE A 52 10.92 -11.24 11.28
CA PHE A 52 9.67 -11.16 12.11
C PHE A 52 9.91 -10.40 13.43
N ARG A 53 8.98 -9.56 13.99
CA ARG A 53 9.06 -8.90 15.37
C ARG A 53 8.11 -9.62 16.33
N GLY A 54 6.84 -9.65 15.93
CA GLY A 54 5.69 -9.68 16.83
C GLY A 54 5.40 -8.32 17.47
N TYR A 55 4.90 -7.34 16.71
CA TYR A 55 4.28 -6.13 17.31
C TYR A 55 3.17 -6.55 18.29
N SER A 56 2.28 -7.44 17.82
CA SER A 56 1.24 -8.11 18.61
C SER A 56 1.73 -8.89 19.83
N VAL A 57 3.04 -9.14 19.96
CA VAL A 57 3.64 -9.76 21.14
C VAL A 57 4.05 -8.69 22.15
N PHE A 58 4.87 -7.70 21.74
CA PHE A 58 5.38 -6.70 22.68
C PHE A 58 4.45 -5.51 22.94
N MET A 59 3.43 -5.28 22.12
CA MET A 59 2.38 -4.29 22.38
C MET A 59 1.44 -4.71 23.51
N ARG A 60 1.36 -6.00 23.84
CA ARG A 60 0.57 -6.48 24.99
C ARG A 60 1.07 -5.82 26.28
N GLY A 61 0.13 -5.38 27.12
CA GLY A 61 0.38 -4.68 28.37
C GLY A 61 0.99 -3.26 28.23
N LYS A 62 0.91 -2.63 27.05
CA LYS A 62 1.26 -1.20 26.88
C LYS A 62 0.04 -0.30 27.07
N ASP A 63 0.30 1.00 27.28
CA ASP A 63 -0.73 2.02 27.26
C ASP A 63 -1.38 2.06 25.86
N PRO A 64 -2.72 2.02 25.75
CA PRO A 64 -3.40 2.09 24.46
C PRO A 64 -3.02 3.33 23.65
N ARG A 65 -2.71 4.46 24.30
CA ARG A 65 -2.37 5.74 23.65
C ARG A 65 -1.06 5.67 22.87
N ASP A 66 -0.06 4.94 23.37
CA ASP A 66 1.25 4.80 22.72
C ASP A 66 1.18 4.07 21.36
N ALA A 67 0.07 3.38 21.07
CA ALA A 67 -0.02 2.46 19.93
C ALA A 67 0.33 3.12 18.59
N HIS A 68 -0.20 4.31 18.25
CA HIS A 68 0.07 4.95 16.96
C HIS A 68 1.56 5.30 16.77
N PHE A 69 2.25 5.75 17.82
CA PHE A 69 3.69 5.96 17.74
C PHE A 69 4.45 4.64 17.57
N ILE A 70 4.03 3.57 18.25
CA ILE A 70 4.65 2.25 18.20
C ILE A 70 4.45 1.59 16.82
N THR A 71 3.21 1.52 16.33
CA THR A 71 2.84 0.92 15.03
C THR A 71 3.42 1.68 13.86
N SER A 72 3.62 3.00 13.98
CA SER A 72 4.29 3.77 12.92
C SER A 72 5.67 3.18 12.54
N ARG A 73 6.36 2.51 13.47
CA ARG A 73 7.67 1.89 13.21
C ARG A 73 7.56 0.50 12.54
N ILE A 74 6.36 0.05 12.18
CA ILE A 74 6.15 -1.08 11.28
C ILE A 74 6.91 -0.85 9.97
N CYS A 75 6.74 0.33 9.39
CA CYS A 75 7.26 0.68 8.07
C CYS A 75 8.23 1.87 8.09
N GLY A 76 9.21 1.86 7.18
CA GLY A 76 10.13 2.98 6.93
C GLY A 76 9.81 3.82 5.69
N ILE A 77 8.70 3.53 4.98
CA ILE A 77 8.23 4.33 3.84
C ILE A 77 6.79 4.85 4.01
N CYS A 78 5.88 4.04 4.56
CA CYS A 78 4.47 4.37 4.83
C CYS A 78 4.12 4.04 6.31
N GLY A 79 4.69 4.81 7.23
CA GLY A 79 4.61 4.62 8.69
C GLY A 79 3.58 5.55 9.35
N ASP A 80 3.29 6.65 8.68
CA ASP A 80 2.11 7.52 8.68
C ASP A 80 0.79 6.73 8.63
N ASN A 81 0.48 5.97 7.57
CA ASN A 81 -0.79 5.23 7.46
C ASN A 81 -1.01 4.30 8.67
N HIS A 82 0.08 3.72 9.21
CA HIS A 82 0.07 2.89 10.42
C HIS A 82 -0.12 3.67 11.74
N ALA A 83 0.21 4.97 11.77
CA ALA A 83 -0.17 5.87 12.84
C ALA A 83 -1.64 6.28 12.71
N THR A 84 -2.06 6.71 11.51
CA THR A 84 -3.43 7.14 11.19
C THR A 84 -4.46 6.03 11.42
N CYS A 85 -4.22 4.82 10.89
CA CYS A 85 -5.08 3.66 11.14
C CYS A 85 -5.13 3.29 12.64
N SER A 86 -4.02 3.45 13.37
CA SER A 86 -4.03 3.28 14.83
C SER A 86 -4.82 4.38 15.54
N VAL A 87 -4.77 5.64 15.08
CA VAL A 87 -5.57 6.72 15.64
C VAL A 87 -7.04 6.48 15.38
N TYR A 88 -7.44 5.98 14.21
CA TYR A 88 -8.84 5.60 13.94
C TYR A 88 -9.30 4.46 14.85
N ALA A 89 -8.46 3.43 15.08
CA ALA A 89 -8.75 2.36 16.04
C ALA A 89 -8.86 2.86 17.50
N GLN A 90 -8.03 3.84 17.88
CA GLN A 90 -8.05 4.49 19.18
C GLN A 90 -9.30 5.38 19.34
N ASN A 91 -9.65 6.19 18.34
CA ASN A 91 -10.83 7.06 18.34
C ASN A 91 -12.11 6.24 18.59
N MET A 92 -12.26 5.12 17.88
CA MET A 92 -13.36 4.16 18.09
C MET A 92 -13.36 3.59 19.51
N ALA A 93 -12.22 3.08 19.99
CA ALA A 93 -12.12 2.45 21.30
C ALA A 93 -12.33 3.42 22.47
N TYR A 94 -12.02 4.71 22.31
CA TYR A 94 -12.21 5.74 23.35
C TYR A 94 -13.53 6.52 23.20
N GLY A 95 -14.31 6.27 22.14
CA GLY A 95 -15.56 6.99 21.85
C GLY A 95 -15.35 8.48 21.53
N VAL A 96 -14.22 8.86 20.93
CA VAL A 96 -13.88 10.27 20.64
C VAL A 96 -13.95 10.58 19.14
N LYS A 97 -14.78 11.57 18.77
CA LYS A 97 -14.75 12.20 17.46
C LYS A 97 -13.77 13.39 17.49
N PRO A 98 -12.72 13.42 16.65
CA PRO A 98 -11.83 14.57 16.52
C PRO A 98 -12.53 15.77 15.83
N PRO A 99 -12.05 17.01 16.00
CA PRO A 99 -12.61 18.17 15.32
C PRO A 99 -12.48 18.07 13.79
N HIS A 100 -13.40 18.65 13.03
CA HIS A 100 -13.44 18.51 11.56
C HIS A 100 -12.13 18.96 10.89
N LEU A 101 -11.52 20.04 11.39
CA LEU A 101 -10.23 20.55 10.93
C LEU A 101 -9.07 19.57 11.17
N ALA A 102 -9.15 18.71 12.18
CA ALA A 102 -8.15 17.67 12.41
C ALA A 102 -8.17 16.62 11.30
N GLU A 103 -9.35 16.11 10.94
CA GLU A 103 -9.51 15.17 9.82
C GLU A 103 -9.12 15.82 8.48
N TRP A 104 -9.43 17.11 8.26
CA TRP A 104 -8.93 17.81 7.06
C TRP A 104 -7.40 17.89 7.00
N ILE A 105 -6.73 18.07 8.14
CA ILE A 105 -5.26 18.05 8.23
C ILE A 105 -4.71 16.63 8.00
N ILE A 106 -5.32 15.60 8.59
CA ILE A 106 -4.94 14.19 8.40
C ILE A 106 -5.11 13.77 6.94
N ASN A 107 -6.24 14.12 6.31
CA ASN A 107 -6.49 13.85 4.90
C ASN A 107 -5.45 14.53 3.99
N LEU A 108 -4.94 15.71 4.36
CA LEU A 108 -3.87 16.39 3.63
C LEU A 108 -2.50 15.73 3.88
N GLY A 109 -2.23 15.22 5.08
CA GLY A 109 -1.05 14.41 5.39
C GLY A 109 -1.00 13.12 4.58
N GLU A 110 -2.02 12.27 4.69
CA GLU A 110 -2.16 11.00 3.96
C GLU A 110 -2.20 11.23 2.42
N SER A 111 -2.80 12.33 1.95
CA SER A 111 -2.73 12.71 0.53
C SER A 111 -1.32 13.10 0.08
N ALA A 112 -0.56 13.80 0.92
CA ALA A 112 0.85 14.10 0.64
C ALA A 112 1.74 12.86 0.67
N GLU A 113 1.43 11.87 1.51
CA GLU A 113 2.07 10.55 1.46
C GLU A 113 1.79 9.85 0.13
N TYR A 114 0.52 9.74 -0.29
CA TYR A 114 0.19 9.16 -1.60
C TYR A 114 0.93 9.86 -2.75
N MET A 115 1.04 11.19 -2.71
CA MET A 115 1.77 11.96 -3.72
C MET A 115 3.30 11.78 -3.64
N PHE A 116 3.86 11.51 -2.46
CA PHE A 116 5.28 11.21 -2.26
C PHE A 116 5.64 9.79 -2.73
N ASP A 117 5.00 8.77 -2.14
CA ASP A 117 5.44 7.38 -2.25
C ASP A 117 5.15 6.85 -3.66
N HIS A 118 3.95 7.10 -4.20
CA HIS A 118 3.65 6.69 -5.57
C HIS A 118 4.61 7.31 -6.60
N ASN A 119 5.04 8.57 -6.43
CA ASN A 119 6.04 9.20 -7.30
C ASN A 119 7.42 8.52 -7.17
N ILE A 120 7.95 8.35 -5.94
CA ILE A 120 9.30 7.79 -5.76
C ILE A 120 9.34 6.30 -6.07
N PHE A 121 8.28 5.56 -5.75
CA PHE A 121 8.16 4.15 -6.09
C PHE A 121 8.00 3.96 -7.60
N GLN A 122 7.09 4.68 -8.25
CA GLN A 122 6.83 4.51 -9.68
C GLN A 122 8.02 4.94 -10.53
N GLU A 123 8.71 6.06 -10.24
CA GLU A 123 9.80 6.52 -11.11
C GLU A 123 11.18 6.00 -10.73
N ASN A 124 11.47 5.85 -9.42
CA ASN A 124 12.81 5.49 -8.96
C ASN A 124 12.96 4.01 -8.60
N LEU A 125 11.87 3.28 -8.35
CA LEU A 125 11.90 1.83 -8.08
C LEU A 125 11.32 1.00 -9.25
N VAL A 126 10.11 1.27 -9.73
CA VAL A 126 9.45 0.52 -10.83
C VAL A 126 9.97 0.94 -12.19
N GLY A 127 10.06 2.24 -12.47
CA GLY A 127 10.48 2.79 -13.77
C GLY A 127 11.85 2.32 -14.24
N VAL A 128 12.71 1.89 -13.31
CA VAL A 128 14.01 1.26 -13.58
C VAL A 128 13.89 -0.14 -14.22
N ASP A 129 12.73 -0.79 -14.17
CA ASP A 129 12.44 -2.00 -14.98
C ASP A 129 12.01 -1.66 -16.42
N TYR A 130 11.73 -0.39 -16.71
CA TYR A 130 11.28 0.13 -18.00
C TYR A 130 12.30 1.13 -18.60
N CYS A 131 13.41 1.38 -17.92
CA CYS A 131 14.46 2.28 -18.40
C CYS A 131 15.29 1.63 -19.52
N GLU A 132 15.90 2.49 -20.34
CA GLU A 132 16.65 2.11 -21.54
C GLU A 132 17.76 1.10 -21.22
N LYS A 133 18.51 1.28 -20.12
CA LYS A 133 19.53 0.30 -19.70
C LYS A 133 18.94 -1.08 -19.40
N MET A 134 17.80 -1.17 -18.72
CA MET A 134 17.20 -2.47 -18.43
C MET A 134 16.65 -3.12 -19.70
N VAL A 135 15.87 -2.39 -20.50
CA VAL A 135 15.28 -2.91 -21.74
C VAL A 135 16.37 -3.34 -22.72
N ARG A 136 17.46 -2.57 -22.87
CA ARG A 136 18.63 -2.93 -23.67
C ARG A 136 19.26 -4.26 -23.25
N GLU A 137 19.25 -4.60 -21.95
CA GLU A 137 19.83 -5.84 -21.43
C GLU A 137 18.81 -7.01 -21.25
N THR A 138 17.56 -6.86 -21.69
CA THR A 138 16.52 -7.91 -21.56
C THR A 138 15.72 -8.15 -22.83
N ASN A 139 15.49 -7.09 -23.60
CA ASN A 139 14.72 -7.08 -24.84
C ASN A 139 15.30 -6.03 -25.83
N PRO A 140 16.47 -6.27 -26.43
CA PRO A 140 17.08 -5.35 -27.40
C PRO A 140 16.13 -4.92 -28.52
N GLY A 141 15.32 -5.85 -29.05
CA GLY A 141 14.36 -5.55 -30.13
C GLY A 141 13.26 -4.56 -29.72
N VAL A 142 12.85 -4.57 -28.45
CA VAL A 142 11.86 -3.62 -27.91
C VAL A 142 12.45 -2.21 -27.83
N LEU A 143 13.73 -2.07 -27.45
CA LEU A 143 14.39 -0.75 -27.48
C LEU A 143 14.56 -0.25 -28.93
N GLU A 144 14.94 -1.12 -29.87
CA GLU A 144 15.02 -0.75 -31.28
C GLU A 144 13.66 -0.31 -31.87
N LEU A 145 12.54 -0.80 -31.34
CA LEU A 145 11.20 -0.32 -31.70
C LEU A 145 10.91 1.03 -31.03
N ALA A 146 11.21 1.17 -29.73
CA ALA A 146 11.01 2.40 -28.95
C ALA A 146 11.77 3.62 -29.52
N GLU A 147 12.95 3.40 -30.13
CA GLU A 147 13.74 4.42 -30.84
C GLU A 147 13.07 4.92 -32.14
N ARG A 148 12.07 4.19 -32.65
CA ARG A 148 11.33 4.50 -33.90
C ARG A 148 9.87 4.86 -33.68
N THR A 149 9.27 4.49 -32.54
CA THR A 149 7.89 4.84 -32.17
C THR A 149 7.81 6.25 -31.58
N PRO A 150 7.09 7.20 -32.21
CA PRO A 150 6.78 8.49 -31.61
C PRO A 150 5.87 8.33 -30.40
N ALA A 151 6.03 9.19 -29.38
CA ALA A 151 5.14 9.21 -28.21
C ALA A 151 3.83 9.97 -28.56
N PRO A 152 2.64 9.34 -28.50
CA PRO A 152 1.35 9.97 -28.81
C PRO A 152 1.12 11.34 -28.14
N HIS A 153 1.51 11.49 -26.88
CA HIS A 153 1.33 12.71 -26.09
C HIS A 153 2.60 13.56 -25.97
N ALA A 154 3.54 13.43 -26.92
CA ALA A 154 4.83 14.15 -26.94
C ALA A 154 4.72 15.67 -26.70
N GLY A 155 3.62 16.31 -27.12
CA GLY A 155 3.36 17.73 -26.88
C GLY A 155 3.04 18.10 -25.43
N GLU A 156 2.62 17.14 -24.62
CA GLU A 156 2.28 17.32 -23.21
C GLU A 156 3.46 17.05 -22.27
N HIS A 157 4.34 16.10 -22.61
CA HIS A 157 5.46 15.68 -21.76
C HIS A 157 6.86 15.96 -22.33
N GLY A 158 6.99 16.34 -23.59
CA GLY A 158 8.24 16.84 -24.20
C GLY A 158 9.22 15.76 -24.71
N TYR A 159 8.90 14.48 -24.52
CA TYR A 159 9.68 13.36 -25.06
C TYR A 159 9.10 12.95 -26.42
N LYS A 160 9.94 12.82 -27.46
CA LYS A 160 9.46 12.67 -28.85
C LYS A 160 9.17 11.22 -29.21
N THR A 161 9.96 10.31 -28.66
CA THR A 161 9.89 8.86 -28.86
C THR A 161 9.72 8.15 -27.54
N ILE A 162 9.25 6.90 -27.55
CA ILE A 162 9.17 6.10 -26.32
C ILE A 162 10.57 5.84 -25.75
N ALA A 163 11.60 5.70 -26.59
CA ALA A 163 12.98 5.59 -26.11
C ALA A 163 13.47 6.84 -25.36
N ASP A 164 12.97 8.04 -25.67
CA ASP A 164 13.28 9.24 -24.88
C ASP A 164 12.75 9.12 -23.44
N ILE A 165 11.57 8.52 -23.26
CA ILE A 165 10.99 8.22 -21.94
C ILE A 165 11.82 7.14 -21.22
N MET A 166 12.17 6.04 -21.93
CA MET A 166 13.04 5.00 -21.37
C MET A 166 14.41 5.56 -20.93
N ARG A 167 14.98 6.50 -21.70
CA ARG A 167 16.26 7.15 -21.41
C ARG A 167 16.15 8.16 -20.26
N SER A 168 15.01 8.83 -20.07
CA SER A 168 14.78 9.73 -18.92
C SER A 168 14.55 9.01 -17.59
N LEU A 169 14.19 7.71 -17.62
CA LEU A 169 14.08 6.80 -16.47
C LEU A 169 15.40 6.12 -16.05
N ASN A 170 16.51 6.33 -16.77
CA ASN A 170 17.80 5.73 -16.40
C ASN A 170 18.26 6.18 -14.99
N PRO A 171 18.68 5.26 -14.08
CA PRO A 171 19.08 5.63 -12.73
C PRO A 171 20.19 6.68 -12.68
N ILE A 172 19.97 7.75 -11.90
CA ILE A 172 20.86 8.91 -11.69
C ILE A 172 21.12 9.77 -12.95
N GLU A 173 21.32 9.16 -14.11
CA GLU A 173 21.63 9.81 -15.39
C GLU A 173 20.39 10.35 -16.13
N GLY A 174 19.24 9.72 -15.95
CA GLY A 174 17.96 10.13 -16.52
C GLY A 174 17.43 11.42 -15.88
N GLU A 175 16.84 12.28 -16.72
CA GLU A 175 16.24 13.55 -16.28
C GLU A 175 15.05 13.32 -15.35
N PHE A 176 14.05 12.57 -15.82
CA PHE A 176 12.81 12.34 -15.10
C PHE A 176 13.05 11.56 -13.80
N TYR A 177 13.98 10.60 -13.80
CA TYR A 177 14.47 9.93 -12.58
C TYR A 177 14.99 10.94 -11.54
N ARG A 178 15.79 11.94 -11.94
CA ARG A 178 16.28 12.99 -11.03
C ARG A 178 15.19 13.98 -10.62
N GLU A 179 14.24 14.26 -11.50
CA GLU A 179 13.12 15.16 -11.21
C GLU A 179 12.18 14.56 -10.17
N ALA A 180 11.79 13.29 -10.33
CA ALA A 180 10.98 12.56 -9.35
C ALA A 180 11.63 12.53 -7.95
N LEU A 181 12.97 12.48 -7.87
CA LEU A 181 13.69 12.63 -6.60
C LEU A 181 13.54 14.04 -5.98
N GLN A 182 13.42 15.11 -6.77
CA GLN A 182 13.09 16.44 -6.25
C GLN A 182 11.60 16.58 -5.88
N VAL A 183 10.71 15.98 -6.67
CA VAL A 183 9.27 15.90 -6.36
C VAL A 183 9.05 15.19 -5.03
N SER A 184 9.78 14.10 -4.78
CA SER A 184 9.75 13.37 -3.51
C SER A 184 10.15 14.22 -2.29
N ARG A 185 10.85 15.35 -2.48
CA ARG A 185 11.27 16.23 -1.38
C ARG A 185 10.14 17.19 -1.00
N TYR A 186 9.61 17.93 -1.96
CA TYR A 186 8.58 18.92 -1.65
C TYR A 186 7.20 18.31 -1.36
N THR A 187 6.93 17.08 -1.80
CA THR A 187 5.78 16.26 -1.34
C THR A 187 5.94 15.83 0.12
N ARG A 188 7.15 15.45 0.55
CA ARG A 188 7.42 15.25 1.99
C ARG A 188 7.41 16.55 2.80
N GLU A 189 7.74 17.70 2.21
CA GLU A 189 7.48 19.00 2.86
C GLU A 189 5.98 19.22 3.08
N MET A 190 5.13 18.90 2.10
CA MET A 190 3.65 18.94 2.25
C MET A 190 3.18 18.03 3.39
N PHE A 191 3.71 16.80 3.47
CA PHE A 191 3.44 15.89 4.58
C PHE A 191 3.89 16.49 5.93
N CYS A 192 5.13 17.00 6.01
CA CYS A 192 5.69 17.55 7.25
C CYS A 192 4.95 18.80 7.75
N LEU A 193 4.29 19.57 6.88
CA LEU A 193 3.40 20.65 7.29
C LEU A 193 2.20 20.13 8.10
N MET A 194 1.61 19.00 7.68
CA MET A 194 0.39 18.46 8.28
C MET A 194 0.66 17.54 9.48
N GLU A 195 1.74 16.76 9.44
CA GLU A 195 2.05 15.70 10.41
C GLU A 195 3.39 15.86 11.15
N GLY A 196 4.06 16.99 10.92
CA GLY A 196 5.28 17.43 11.60
C GLY A 196 6.57 16.87 11.02
N ARG A 197 6.65 15.55 10.75
CA ARG A 197 7.85 14.93 10.14
C ARG A 197 7.58 13.57 9.48
N HIS A 198 8.08 13.39 8.27
CA HIS A 198 8.07 12.12 7.55
C HIS A 198 9.18 11.16 8.05
N VAL A 199 9.03 9.84 8.06
CA VAL A 199 7.84 9.00 7.83
C VAL A 199 7.06 8.70 9.12
N HIS A 200 7.64 9.02 10.27
CA HIS A 200 7.03 8.74 11.55
C HIS A 200 6.45 10.04 12.12
N PRO A 201 5.13 10.28 12.06
CA PRO A 201 4.54 11.54 12.45
C PRO A 201 4.81 11.92 13.92
N SER A 202 4.60 13.19 14.23
CA SER A 202 4.80 13.74 15.59
C SER A 202 3.71 14.71 16.06
N THR A 203 2.79 15.10 15.19
CA THR A 203 1.63 15.92 15.57
C THR A 203 0.30 15.15 15.52
N LEU A 204 0.31 13.87 15.17
CA LEU A 204 -0.88 13.01 15.09
C LEU A 204 -1.13 12.27 16.42
N TYR A 205 -2.38 12.29 16.92
CA TYR A 205 -2.79 11.73 18.21
C TYR A 205 -4.23 11.15 18.16
N PRO A 206 -4.62 10.26 19.08
CA PRO A 206 -6.03 9.99 19.33
C PRO A 206 -6.75 11.30 19.72
N GLY A 207 -7.95 11.52 19.18
CA GLY A 207 -8.69 12.77 19.33
C GLY A 207 -8.25 13.91 18.41
N GLY A 208 -7.22 13.75 17.55
CA GLY A 208 -6.90 14.72 16.48
C GLY A 208 -5.41 15.02 16.31
N VAL A 209 -5.07 16.30 16.07
CA VAL A 209 -3.70 16.74 15.76
C VAL A 209 -3.25 17.94 16.60
N GLY A 210 -1.96 17.96 16.94
CA GLY A 210 -1.25 19.11 17.51
C GLY A 210 -0.72 20.11 16.46
N THR A 211 -1.08 19.94 15.19
CA THR A 211 -0.69 20.82 14.09
C THR A 211 -1.43 22.15 14.17
N ILE A 212 -0.70 23.25 14.31
CA ILE A 212 -1.29 24.59 14.49
C ILE A 212 -1.86 25.11 13.16
N ALA A 213 -3.17 24.96 12.97
CA ALA A 213 -3.87 25.41 11.78
C ALA A 213 -3.82 26.94 11.63
N SER A 214 -3.37 27.40 10.46
CA SER A 214 -3.25 28.83 10.13
C SER A 214 -3.37 29.05 8.63
N VAL A 215 -3.70 30.27 8.19
CA VAL A 215 -3.74 30.60 6.75
C VAL A 215 -2.39 30.32 6.08
N GLN A 216 -1.28 30.59 6.78
CA GLN A 216 0.06 30.31 6.29
C GLN A 216 0.27 28.81 6.01
N LEU A 217 -0.09 27.93 6.95
CA LEU A 217 0.02 26.47 6.81
C LEU A 217 -0.64 25.98 5.51
N PHE A 218 -1.88 26.40 5.27
CA PHE A 218 -2.61 26.02 4.06
C PHE A 218 -1.99 26.63 2.79
N THR A 219 -1.49 27.87 2.80
CA THR A 219 -0.79 28.43 1.63
C THR A 219 0.56 27.77 1.34
N ASP A 220 1.31 27.36 2.37
CA ASP A 220 2.59 26.66 2.23
C ASP A 220 2.37 25.23 1.67
N TYR A 221 1.24 24.59 1.99
CA TYR A 221 0.83 23.33 1.38
C TYR A 221 0.32 23.53 -0.06
N MET A 222 -0.64 24.44 -0.28
CA MET A 222 -1.27 24.68 -1.58
C MET A 222 -0.26 25.13 -2.67
N SER A 223 0.75 25.94 -2.31
CA SER A 223 1.81 26.34 -3.25
C SER A 223 2.67 25.18 -3.74
N ARG A 224 2.81 24.12 -2.93
CA ARG A 224 3.49 22.87 -3.30
C ARG A 224 2.55 21.92 -4.04
N LEU A 225 1.30 21.80 -3.60
CA LEU A 225 0.24 21.04 -4.27
C LEU A 225 0.05 21.49 -5.73
N MET A 226 -0.03 22.80 -6.00
CA MET A 226 -0.22 23.31 -7.36
C MET A 226 0.98 23.03 -8.30
N ARG A 227 2.19 22.88 -7.75
CA ARG A 227 3.36 22.40 -8.51
C ARG A 227 3.23 20.90 -8.84
N TYR A 228 2.72 20.11 -7.90
CA TYR A 228 2.43 18.69 -8.13
C TYR A 228 1.28 18.49 -9.13
N CYS A 229 0.24 19.33 -9.11
CA CYS A 229 -0.81 19.35 -10.12
C CYS A 229 -0.25 19.63 -11.54
N GLU A 230 0.70 20.57 -11.68
CA GLU A 230 1.33 20.82 -12.99
C GLU A 230 2.26 19.67 -13.43
N PHE A 231 2.95 19.01 -12.48
CA PHE A 231 3.71 17.78 -12.71
C PHE A 231 2.80 16.66 -13.22
N MET A 232 1.68 16.36 -12.55
CA MET A 232 0.79 15.26 -12.94
C MET A 232 0.15 15.44 -14.33
N LYS A 233 -0.06 16.69 -14.78
CA LYS A 233 -0.47 17.00 -16.16
C LYS A 233 0.61 16.73 -17.23
N ARG A 234 1.77 16.20 -16.84
CA ARG A 234 2.80 15.65 -17.71
C ARG A 234 3.02 14.16 -17.44
N VAL A 235 2.91 13.74 -16.18
CA VAL A 235 3.21 12.36 -15.78
C VAL A 235 2.14 11.36 -16.22
N VAL A 236 0.84 11.67 -16.14
CA VAL A 236 -0.23 10.76 -16.61
C VAL A 236 -0.03 10.35 -18.09
N PRO A 237 0.00 11.29 -19.06
CA PRO A 237 0.19 10.92 -20.47
C PRO A 237 1.56 10.27 -20.76
N LEU A 238 2.63 10.63 -20.03
CA LEU A 238 3.95 10.01 -20.17
C LEU A 238 3.93 8.51 -19.84
N HIS A 239 3.19 8.11 -18.80
CA HIS A 239 3.07 6.70 -18.43
C HIS A 239 2.07 5.95 -19.32
N ASP A 240 1.00 6.58 -19.78
CA ASP A 240 0.10 5.94 -20.74
C ASP A 240 0.84 5.61 -22.05
N ASP A 241 1.59 6.56 -22.61
CA ASP A 241 2.45 6.34 -23.79
C ASP A 241 3.44 5.19 -23.57
N LEU A 242 4.06 5.13 -22.38
CA LEU A 242 5.02 4.07 -22.05
C LEU A 242 4.34 2.70 -21.88
N PHE A 243 3.18 2.62 -21.23
CA PHE A 243 2.52 1.35 -20.93
C PHE A 243 1.76 0.78 -22.13
N ASP A 244 1.11 1.62 -22.95
CA ASP A 244 0.48 1.16 -24.18
C ASP A 244 1.51 0.71 -25.22
N PHE A 245 2.67 1.38 -25.29
CA PHE A 245 3.80 0.88 -26.07
C PHE A 245 4.22 -0.56 -25.66
N PHE A 246 4.20 -0.91 -24.37
CA PHE A 246 4.56 -2.26 -23.94
C PHE A 246 3.51 -3.32 -24.33
N TYR A 247 2.23 -2.96 -24.47
CA TYR A 247 1.23 -3.85 -25.06
C TYR A 247 1.45 -4.07 -26.57
N GLU A 248 1.80 -3.01 -27.31
CA GLU A 248 2.05 -3.11 -28.76
C GLU A 248 3.38 -3.82 -29.09
N ALA A 249 4.45 -3.52 -28.34
CA ALA A 249 5.80 -4.02 -28.60
C ALA A 249 6.00 -5.49 -28.20
N LEU A 250 5.19 -6.01 -27.27
CA LEU A 250 5.24 -7.39 -26.79
C LEU A 250 3.82 -8.01 -26.78
N PRO A 251 3.26 -8.42 -27.94
CA PRO A 251 1.92 -8.97 -28.01
C PRO A 251 1.69 -10.13 -27.03
N GLY A 252 0.70 -10.00 -26.15
CA GLY A 252 0.46 -10.92 -25.02
C GLY A 252 0.99 -10.42 -23.67
N TYR A 253 1.58 -9.21 -23.57
CA TYR A 253 2.05 -8.64 -22.30
C TYR A 253 0.92 -8.44 -21.28
N GLU A 254 -0.35 -8.46 -21.69
CA GLU A 254 -1.50 -8.41 -20.79
C GLU A 254 -1.60 -9.58 -19.80
N GLU A 255 -0.89 -10.68 -20.05
CA GLU A 255 -0.79 -11.82 -19.14
C GLU A 255 0.32 -11.65 -18.07
N VAL A 256 1.24 -10.68 -18.22
CA VAL A 256 2.34 -10.48 -17.26
C VAL A 256 1.82 -9.99 -15.91
N GLY A 257 2.07 -10.78 -14.87
CA GLY A 257 1.53 -10.56 -13.53
C GLY A 257 0.01 -10.65 -13.44
N ARG A 258 -0.67 -11.29 -14.42
CA ARG A 258 -2.13 -11.35 -14.46
C ARG A 258 -2.70 -12.21 -13.33
N ARG A 259 -3.83 -11.77 -12.79
CA ARG A 259 -4.65 -12.50 -11.82
C ARG A 259 -6.14 -12.45 -12.18
N ARG A 260 -6.92 -13.34 -11.55
CA ARG A 260 -8.36 -13.16 -11.36
C ARG A 260 -8.60 -11.81 -10.66
N VAL A 261 -9.68 -11.10 -10.99
CA VAL A 261 -10.04 -9.86 -10.28
C VAL A 261 -10.54 -10.25 -8.88
N LEU A 262 -9.68 -10.05 -7.88
CA LEU A 262 -9.92 -10.34 -6.47
C LEU A 262 -9.41 -9.14 -5.65
N LEU A 263 -10.00 -7.97 -5.87
CA LEU A 263 -9.49 -6.70 -5.35
C LEU A 263 -10.14 -6.33 -4.02
N GLY A 264 -9.33 -5.99 -3.02
CA GLY A 264 -9.79 -5.40 -1.75
C GLY A 264 -9.41 -3.92 -1.63
N CYS A 265 -10.37 -3.09 -1.25
CA CYS A 265 -10.20 -1.69 -0.86
C CYS A 265 -10.91 -1.48 0.50
N TRP A 266 -10.27 -0.85 1.48
CA TRP A 266 -10.90 -0.54 2.78
C TRP A 266 -11.26 0.94 2.97
N GLY A 267 -11.18 1.72 1.89
CA GLY A 267 -11.55 3.13 1.87
C GLY A 267 -10.55 4.03 2.59
N ALA A 268 -10.54 5.32 2.28
CA ALA A 268 -9.64 6.28 2.90
C ALA A 268 -10.09 7.71 2.70
N LEU A 269 -9.47 8.62 3.47
CA LEU A 269 -9.73 10.05 3.50
C LEU A 269 -11.17 10.30 3.97
N ASN A 270 -11.34 10.41 5.29
CA ASN A 270 -12.66 10.50 5.92
C ASN A 270 -13.35 11.82 5.56
N ASP A 271 -14.67 11.82 5.35
CA ASP A 271 -15.44 13.05 5.42
C ASP A 271 -15.86 13.30 6.89
N PRO A 272 -15.31 14.31 7.58
CA PRO A 272 -15.68 14.62 8.96
C PRO A 272 -17.13 15.09 9.12
N GLU A 273 -17.84 15.46 8.05
CA GLU A 273 -19.28 15.73 8.11
C GLU A 273 -20.08 14.46 8.48
N TYR A 274 -19.54 13.26 8.20
CA TYR A 274 -20.17 11.96 8.46
C TYR A 274 -19.40 11.08 9.44
N CYS A 275 -18.06 11.08 9.42
CA CYS A 275 -17.26 10.21 10.27
C CYS A 275 -17.37 10.60 11.75
N ASP A 276 -17.76 9.64 12.59
CA ASP A 276 -17.83 9.76 14.05
C ASP A 276 -16.98 8.71 14.79
N PHE A 277 -16.27 7.86 14.03
CA PHE A 277 -15.49 6.71 14.50
C PHE A 277 -16.27 5.66 15.31
N THR A 278 -17.59 5.75 15.41
CA THR A 278 -18.39 4.72 16.07
C THR A 278 -18.46 3.47 15.19
N TYR A 279 -18.43 2.28 15.82
CA TYR A 279 -18.62 1.02 15.10
C TYR A 279 -20.04 0.89 14.54
N ALA A 280 -21.05 1.38 15.27
CA ALA A 280 -22.45 1.28 14.87
C ALA A 280 -22.76 2.00 13.54
N ASN A 281 -22.10 3.15 13.29
CA ASN A 281 -22.25 3.91 12.06
C ASN A 281 -21.13 3.64 11.03
N MET A 282 -20.25 2.66 11.29
CA MET A 282 -19.02 2.40 10.49
C MET A 282 -19.32 2.16 9.01
N THR A 283 -20.38 1.42 8.74
CA THR A 283 -20.92 1.18 7.41
C THR A 283 -21.28 2.48 6.67
N ASP A 284 -21.92 3.44 7.36
CA ASP A 284 -22.46 4.64 6.74
C ASP A 284 -21.41 5.74 6.57
N TRP A 285 -20.50 5.94 7.54
CA TRP A 285 -19.36 6.84 7.32
C TRP A 285 -18.29 6.25 6.41
N GLY A 286 -18.12 4.92 6.37
CA GLY A 286 -17.25 4.25 5.40
C GLY A 286 -17.67 4.52 3.95
N ARG A 287 -18.97 4.48 3.67
CA ARG A 287 -19.56 4.87 2.37
C ARG A 287 -19.41 6.35 2.01
N LYS A 288 -18.88 7.19 2.92
CA LYS A 288 -18.66 8.64 2.73
C LYS A 288 -17.18 9.04 2.60
N MET A 289 -16.26 8.08 2.73
CA MET A 289 -14.83 8.29 2.47
C MET A 289 -14.58 8.75 1.03
N PHE A 290 -13.63 9.67 0.83
CA PHE A 290 -13.24 10.17 -0.50
C PHE A 290 -12.48 9.14 -1.35
N VAL A 291 -12.19 7.96 -0.81
CA VAL A 291 -11.99 6.70 -1.53
C VAL A 291 -12.97 5.69 -0.96
N THR A 292 -13.85 5.10 -1.78
CA THR A 292 -14.90 4.20 -1.27
C THR A 292 -14.35 2.81 -0.93
N PRO A 293 -14.66 2.24 0.26
CA PRO A 293 -14.34 0.85 0.58
C PRO A 293 -15.10 -0.11 -0.35
N GLY A 294 -14.56 -1.31 -0.56
CA GLY A 294 -15.22 -2.34 -1.34
C GLY A 294 -14.38 -3.58 -1.62
N VAL A 295 -15.07 -4.71 -1.78
CA VAL A 295 -14.51 -5.97 -2.28
C VAL A 295 -15.01 -6.20 -3.70
N VAL A 296 -14.11 -6.39 -4.66
CA VAL A 296 -14.44 -6.56 -6.08
C VAL A 296 -13.96 -7.93 -6.58
N VAL A 297 -14.92 -8.79 -6.94
CA VAL A 297 -14.68 -10.16 -7.41
C VAL A 297 -15.19 -10.31 -8.84
N ASP A 298 -14.33 -10.80 -9.74
CA ASP A 298 -14.61 -10.99 -11.17
C ASP A 298 -15.22 -9.74 -11.85
N GLY A 299 -14.77 -8.57 -11.42
CA GLY A 299 -15.20 -7.26 -11.91
C GLY A 299 -16.51 -6.73 -11.35
N LYS A 300 -17.10 -7.39 -10.34
CA LYS A 300 -18.31 -6.96 -9.64
C LYS A 300 -17.98 -6.49 -8.23
N LEU A 301 -18.52 -5.35 -7.83
CA LEU A 301 -18.56 -4.94 -6.42
C LEU A 301 -19.46 -5.92 -5.66
N VAL A 302 -18.87 -6.68 -4.74
CA VAL A 302 -19.59 -7.65 -3.88
C VAL A 302 -20.27 -6.91 -2.74
N THR A 303 -19.51 -6.06 -2.06
CA THR A 303 -19.96 -5.21 -0.96
C THR A 303 -19.08 -3.96 -0.86
N ASN A 304 -19.63 -2.89 -0.30
CA ASN A 304 -18.92 -1.69 0.17
C ASN A 304 -19.18 -1.43 1.66
N ASP A 305 -19.64 -2.45 2.38
CA ASP A 305 -20.02 -2.37 3.79
C ASP A 305 -18.82 -2.68 4.69
N LEU A 306 -18.29 -1.69 5.41
CA LEU A 306 -17.11 -1.90 6.27
C LEU A 306 -17.34 -2.95 7.37
N THR A 307 -18.60 -3.15 7.82
CA THR A 307 -18.92 -4.15 8.85
C THR A 307 -18.85 -5.56 8.27
N GLU A 308 -19.42 -5.78 7.09
CA GLU A 308 -19.31 -7.06 6.35
C GLU A 308 -17.84 -7.35 5.97
N ILE A 309 -17.14 -6.32 5.47
CA ILE A 309 -15.73 -6.42 5.08
C ILE A 309 -14.87 -6.83 6.29
N ASN A 310 -15.07 -6.21 7.46
CA ASN A 310 -14.40 -6.56 8.72
C ASN A 310 -14.68 -8.02 9.11
N LEU A 311 -15.96 -8.39 9.22
CA LEU A 311 -16.38 -9.72 9.66
C LEU A 311 -15.99 -10.84 8.68
N GLY A 312 -15.67 -10.52 7.43
CA GLY A 312 -15.11 -11.45 6.43
C GLY A 312 -13.61 -11.73 6.58
N ILE A 313 -12.83 -10.96 7.36
CA ILE A 313 -11.37 -11.18 7.47
C ILE A 313 -11.05 -12.49 8.20
N ARG A 314 -10.20 -13.34 7.60
CA ARG A 314 -9.67 -14.58 8.19
C ARG A 314 -8.15 -14.59 8.07
N ILE A 315 -7.45 -14.71 9.19
CA ILE A 315 -6.00 -14.91 9.20
C ILE A 315 -5.73 -16.41 9.24
N LEU A 316 -5.33 -16.99 8.12
CA LEU A 316 -4.91 -18.38 8.04
C LEU A 316 -3.39 -18.52 8.22
N LEU A 317 -2.98 -19.73 8.57
CA LEU A 317 -1.60 -20.20 8.47
C LEU A 317 -1.50 -21.14 7.25
N GLY A 318 -0.69 -22.19 7.35
CA GLY A 318 -0.20 -22.96 6.21
C GLY A 318 1.32 -22.92 6.26
N SER A 319 1.95 -22.40 5.22
CA SER A 319 3.41 -22.34 5.08
C SER A 319 4.14 -21.24 5.88
N SER A 320 3.58 -20.82 7.01
CA SER A 320 4.08 -19.71 7.83
C SER A 320 4.80 -20.20 9.10
N TYR A 321 5.88 -19.53 9.53
CA TYR A 321 6.68 -19.86 10.74
C TYR A 321 5.99 -19.52 12.08
N TYR A 322 4.73 -19.95 12.25
CA TYR A 322 3.96 -19.80 13.48
C TYR A 322 3.36 -21.14 13.88
N ASP A 323 3.03 -21.26 15.16
CA ASP A 323 2.09 -22.26 15.65
C ASP A 323 0.67 -21.68 15.67
N ASP A 324 -0.32 -22.56 15.61
CA ASP A 324 -1.73 -22.17 15.52
C ASP A 324 -2.28 -21.78 16.91
N TRP A 325 -3.18 -20.80 16.95
CA TRP A 325 -3.81 -20.31 18.19
C TRP A 325 -5.16 -20.98 18.51
N GLN A 326 -5.46 -22.12 17.86
CA GLN A 326 -6.61 -22.95 18.23
C GLN A 326 -6.51 -23.36 19.72
N GLY A 327 -7.62 -23.20 20.46
CA GLY A 327 -7.66 -23.45 21.90
C GLY A 327 -7.07 -22.35 22.79
N GLN A 328 -6.59 -21.24 22.21
CA GLN A 328 -6.32 -20.01 22.98
C GLN A 328 -7.63 -19.28 23.31
N GLU A 329 -7.55 -18.31 24.23
CA GLU A 329 -8.67 -17.44 24.59
C GLU A 329 -9.15 -16.62 23.38
N GLN A 330 -10.47 -16.50 23.19
CA GLN A 330 -11.04 -15.54 22.24
C GLN A 330 -11.27 -14.23 22.99
N PHE A 331 -10.62 -13.15 22.55
CA PHE A 331 -10.80 -11.83 23.14
C PHE A 331 -12.18 -11.24 22.85
N VAL A 332 -12.75 -11.56 21.69
CA VAL A 332 -13.96 -10.93 21.12
C VAL A 332 -14.81 -12.00 20.43
N THR A 333 -15.93 -12.40 21.04
CA THR A 333 -16.84 -13.40 20.45
C THR A 333 -17.92 -12.76 19.57
N HIS A 334 -18.26 -11.51 19.82
CA HIS A 334 -19.22 -10.72 19.05
C HIS A 334 -18.72 -9.28 18.89
N ASP A 335 -19.10 -8.62 17.81
CA ASP A 335 -18.80 -7.21 17.57
C ASP A 335 -19.78 -6.26 18.32
N PRO A 336 -19.57 -4.93 18.30
CA PRO A 336 -20.47 -3.98 18.96
C PRO A 336 -21.92 -3.92 18.42
N LEU A 337 -22.21 -4.58 17.29
CA LEU A 337 -23.56 -4.74 16.73
C LEU A 337 -24.18 -6.10 17.07
N GLY A 338 -23.44 -6.99 17.75
CA GLY A 338 -23.87 -8.33 18.13
C GLY A 338 -23.63 -9.40 17.05
N ASN A 339 -22.87 -9.10 15.99
CA ASN A 339 -22.51 -10.09 14.98
C ASN A 339 -21.42 -11.04 15.52
N PRO A 340 -21.47 -12.34 15.24
CA PRO A 340 -20.44 -13.29 15.70
C PRO A 340 -19.09 -13.03 15.04
N VAL A 341 -18.03 -13.02 15.84
CA VAL A 341 -16.64 -12.80 15.41
C VAL A 341 -15.88 -14.12 15.40
N ASP A 342 -15.24 -14.42 14.27
CA ASP A 342 -14.55 -15.69 14.04
C ASP A 342 -13.26 -15.83 14.89
N PRO A 343 -12.89 -17.02 15.39
CA PRO A 343 -11.60 -17.25 16.05
C PRO A 343 -10.37 -16.96 15.18
N ARG A 344 -10.52 -16.93 13.85
CA ARG A 344 -9.51 -16.52 12.86
C ARG A 344 -9.49 -15.01 12.57
N HIS A 345 -10.43 -14.24 13.09
CA HIS A 345 -10.46 -12.78 12.93
C HIS A 345 -9.30 -12.13 13.71
N PRO A 346 -8.66 -11.05 13.23
CA PRO A 346 -7.51 -10.44 13.90
C PRO A 346 -7.72 -10.08 15.38
N TRP A 347 -8.93 -9.67 15.79
CA TRP A 347 -9.25 -9.43 17.22
C TRP A 347 -8.96 -10.65 18.12
N ASN A 348 -9.15 -11.88 17.61
CA ASN A 348 -8.99 -13.15 18.35
C ASN A 348 -7.61 -13.80 18.17
N GLN A 349 -6.73 -13.21 17.38
CA GLN A 349 -5.48 -13.84 17.00
C GLN A 349 -4.44 -13.83 18.14
N HIS A 350 -3.70 -14.93 18.30
CA HIS A 350 -2.46 -14.95 19.07
C HIS A 350 -1.28 -15.24 18.13
N THR A 351 -0.30 -14.34 18.13
CA THR A 351 0.91 -14.49 17.29
C THR A 351 1.94 -15.32 18.04
N ILE A 352 2.00 -16.62 17.75
CA ILE A 352 2.90 -17.59 18.38
C ILE A 352 4.05 -17.92 17.40
N PRO A 353 5.20 -17.24 17.46
CA PRO A 353 6.29 -17.43 16.50
C PRO A 353 7.06 -18.74 16.75
N ALA A 354 7.26 -19.51 15.69
CA ALA A 354 7.96 -20.78 15.70
C ALA A 354 9.13 -20.75 14.69
N PRO A 355 10.33 -20.25 15.06
CA PRO A 355 11.47 -20.15 14.15
C PRO A 355 11.91 -21.54 13.66
N GLN A 356 11.88 -21.75 12.33
CA GLN A 356 12.13 -23.04 11.69
C GLN A 356 13.06 -22.91 10.48
N LYS A 357 13.56 -24.04 9.97
CA LYS A 357 14.33 -24.09 8.72
C LYS A 357 13.36 -23.95 7.53
N ARG A 358 13.65 -23.04 6.60
CA ARG A 358 12.89 -22.85 5.35
C ARG A 358 12.73 -24.18 4.58
N ASN A 359 11.47 -24.62 4.41
CA ASN A 359 11.09 -25.75 3.58
C ASN A 359 9.92 -25.36 2.67
N PHE A 360 10.09 -25.42 1.35
CA PHE A 360 9.04 -25.03 0.39
C PHE A 360 7.90 -26.05 0.29
N ASP A 361 8.14 -27.29 0.74
CA ASP A 361 7.11 -28.34 0.87
C ASP A 361 6.31 -28.25 2.19
N ASP A 362 6.62 -27.27 3.06
CA ASP A 362 5.98 -27.04 4.37
C ASP A 362 6.05 -25.53 4.72
N LYS A 363 6.75 -25.12 5.79
CA LYS A 363 6.86 -23.72 6.24
C LYS A 363 8.07 -23.02 5.62
N TYR A 364 7.83 -21.91 4.89
CA TYR A 364 8.87 -21.17 4.16
C TYR A 364 8.91 -19.65 4.35
N SER A 365 7.94 -19.04 5.06
CA SER A 365 7.87 -17.58 5.20
C SER A 365 7.45 -17.13 6.60
N TRP A 366 7.87 -15.93 6.99
CA TRP A 366 7.29 -15.25 8.15
C TRP A 366 5.98 -14.51 7.82
N VAL A 367 5.58 -14.39 6.54
CA VAL A 367 4.25 -13.84 6.19
C VAL A 367 3.17 -14.88 6.51
N MET A 368 2.04 -14.42 7.06
CA MET A 368 0.83 -15.24 7.28
C MET A 368 -0.03 -15.29 6.01
N SER A 369 -1.19 -15.94 6.06
CA SER A 369 -2.13 -16.01 4.93
C SER A 369 -3.48 -15.35 5.26
N PRO A 370 -3.57 -14.00 5.24
CA PRO A 370 -4.87 -13.31 5.22
C PRO A 370 -5.71 -13.75 4.02
N ARG A 371 -6.99 -14.00 4.27
CA ARG A 371 -8.02 -14.31 3.28
C ARG A 371 -9.30 -13.55 3.66
N TRP A 372 -10.16 -13.30 2.68
CA TRP A 372 -11.50 -12.77 2.90
C TRP A 372 -12.52 -13.87 2.61
N PHE A 373 -13.40 -14.15 3.57
CA PHE A 373 -14.38 -15.22 3.50
C PHE A 373 -15.70 -14.69 2.95
N ASP A 374 -16.07 -15.12 1.75
CA ASP A 374 -17.28 -14.66 1.03
C ASP A 374 -18.58 -15.39 1.45
N GLY A 375 -18.55 -16.06 2.60
CA GLY A 375 -19.59 -16.99 3.05
C GLY A 375 -19.40 -18.44 2.58
N LYS A 376 -18.46 -18.70 1.66
CA LYS A 376 -18.18 -20.05 1.12
C LYS A 376 -16.69 -20.36 1.00
N ASP A 377 -15.93 -19.52 0.30
CA ASP A 377 -14.53 -19.72 -0.06
C ASP A 377 -13.62 -18.69 0.66
N HIS A 378 -12.37 -19.07 0.89
CA HIS A 378 -11.36 -18.19 1.50
C HIS A 378 -10.56 -17.47 0.40
N LEU A 379 -11.05 -16.31 -0.04
CA LEU A 379 -10.49 -15.58 -1.17
C LEU A 379 -9.14 -14.95 -0.81
N ALA A 380 -8.10 -15.31 -1.57
CA ALA A 380 -6.80 -14.63 -1.56
C ALA A 380 -6.92 -13.28 -2.30
N LEU A 381 -7.59 -12.31 -1.68
CA LEU A 381 -7.67 -10.93 -2.19
C LEU A 381 -6.26 -10.33 -2.32
N ASP A 382 -6.10 -9.50 -3.33
CA ASP A 382 -4.94 -8.63 -3.51
C ASP A 382 -5.38 -7.17 -3.63
N THR A 383 -4.46 -6.25 -3.45
CA THR A 383 -4.73 -4.81 -3.59
C THR A 383 -4.29 -4.28 -4.95
N GLY A 384 -3.67 -5.13 -5.78
CA GLY A 384 -2.84 -4.74 -6.92
C GLY A 384 -1.78 -3.68 -6.59
N GLY A 385 -1.32 -3.60 -5.34
CA GLY A 385 -0.43 -2.53 -4.86
C GLY A 385 -1.12 -1.23 -4.47
N GLY A 386 -2.45 -1.24 -4.31
CA GLY A 386 -3.28 -0.16 -3.75
C GLY A 386 -4.14 0.57 -4.79
N PRO A 387 -3.54 1.42 -5.65
CA PRO A 387 -4.26 2.28 -6.58
C PRO A 387 -5.33 1.60 -7.45
N ILE A 388 -5.07 0.40 -7.99
CA ILE A 388 -6.04 -0.28 -8.83
C ILE A 388 -7.29 -0.69 -8.04
N ALA A 389 -7.14 -1.22 -6.81
CA ALA A 389 -8.27 -1.62 -5.99
C ALA A 389 -9.12 -0.41 -5.56
N ARG A 390 -8.48 0.70 -5.19
CA ARG A 390 -9.16 1.96 -4.87
C ARG A 390 -9.96 2.50 -6.05
N LEU A 391 -9.34 2.58 -7.23
CA LEU A 391 -9.98 3.13 -8.42
C LEU A 391 -11.13 2.23 -8.90
N TRP A 392 -10.98 0.89 -8.89
CA TRP A 392 -12.08 -0.06 -9.13
C TRP A 392 -13.23 0.13 -8.14
N SER A 393 -12.93 0.19 -6.84
CA SER A 393 -13.93 0.29 -5.77
C SER A 393 -14.72 1.60 -5.83
N THR A 394 -14.03 2.74 -5.93
CA THR A 394 -14.65 4.06 -6.12
C THR A 394 -15.47 4.10 -7.41
N ALA A 395 -14.92 3.63 -8.54
CA ALA A 395 -15.61 3.67 -9.84
C ALA A 395 -16.93 2.90 -9.81
N LEU A 396 -16.91 1.64 -9.34
CA LEU A 396 -18.10 0.78 -9.29
C LEU A 396 -19.11 1.21 -8.22
N SER A 397 -18.66 1.78 -7.10
CA SER A 397 -19.56 2.25 -6.05
C SER A 397 -20.35 3.48 -6.45
N GLY A 398 -19.77 4.39 -7.26
CA GLY A 398 -20.46 5.59 -7.72
C GLY A 398 -20.87 6.55 -6.60
N LEU A 399 -20.10 6.62 -5.50
CA LEU A 399 -20.43 7.43 -4.32
C LEU A 399 -19.57 8.70 -4.15
N VAL A 400 -18.39 8.79 -4.78
CA VAL A 400 -17.49 9.94 -4.65
C VAL A 400 -17.83 11.02 -5.69
N HIS A 401 -18.28 12.17 -5.20
CA HIS A 401 -18.58 13.35 -6.01
C HIS A 401 -18.05 14.61 -5.31
N THR A 402 -16.92 15.14 -5.80
CA THR A 402 -16.35 16.45 -5.42
C THR A 402 -16.10 17.27 -6.69
N ASP A 403 -15.80 18.56 -6.55
CA ASP A 403 -15.51 19.43 -7.70
C ASP A 403 -14.29 18.96 -8.53
N TYR A 404 -13.44 18.10 -7.96
CA TYR A 404 -12.22 17.58 -8.58
C TYR A 404 -12.25 16.07 -8.90
N VAL A 405 -13.14 15.28 -8.28
CA VAL A 405 -13.21 13.82 -8.48
C VAL A 405 -14.66 13.36 -8.59
N GLN A 406 -14.96 12.57 -9.63
CA GLN A 406 -16.31 12.08 -9.93
C GLN A 406 -16.26 10.59 -10.29
N ALA A 407 -16.91 9.75 -9.48
CA ALA A 407 -17.15 8.34 -9.79
C ALA A 407 -18.36 8.21 -10.74
N THR A 408 -18.26 7.37 -11.77
CA THR A 408 -19.27 7.30 -12.85
C THR A 408 -20.06 5.98 -12.91
N GLY A 409 -19.81 5.05 -11.98
CA GLY A 409 -20.27 3.66 -12.04
C GLY A 409 -19.41 2.75 -12.93
N HIS A 410 -18.48 3.31 -13.72
CA HIS A 410 -17.66 2.55 -14.70
C HIS A 410 -16.25 3.15 -14.96
N SER A 411 -15.98 4.34 -14.44
CA SER A 411 -14.72 5.07 -14.52
C SER A 411 -14.57 6.01 -13.30
N VAL A 412 -13.36 6.55 -13.12
CA VAL A 412 -13.10 7.68 -12.22
C VAL A 412 -12.63 8.86 -13.07
N VAL A 413 -13.36 9.97 -12.99
CA VAL A 413 -12.97 11.25 -13.59
C VAL A 413 -12.21 12.07 -12.54
N ILE A 414 -11.06 12.62 -12.95
CA ILE A 414 -10.15 13.41 -12.12
C ILE A 414 -9.85 14.72 -12.84
N THR A 415 -10.21 15.85 -12.24
CA THR A 415 -10.00 17.19 -12.82
C THR A 415 -8.91 17.92 -12.06
N LEU A 416 -7.82 18.30 -12.75
CA LEU A 416 -6.77 19.16 -12.21
C LEU A 416 -6.96 20.60 -12.75
N PRO A 417 -7.21 21.59 -11.89
CA PRO A 417 -7.53 22.97 -12.29
C PRO A 417 -6.34 23.61 -13.01
N ARG A 418 -6.58 24.71 -13.75
CA ARG A 418 -5.53 25.46 -14.45
C ARG A 418 -4.33 25.76 -13.53
N THR A 419 -3.12 25.55 -14.04
CA THR A 419 -1.85 25.80 -13.35
C THR A 419 -1.07 26.92 -14.05
N MET A 420 0.23 27.12 -13.72
CA MET A 420 1.02 28.25 -14.21
C MET A 420 1.26 28.22 -15.72
N THR A 421 1.59 27.04 -16.27
CA THR A 421 1.93 26.86 -17.69
C THR A 421 0.93 25.99 -18.44
N LYS A 422 0.16 25.14 -17.75
CA LYS A 422 -0.84 24.24 -18.35
C LYS A 422 -2.30 24.65 -18.08
N PRO A 423 -3.23 24.45 -19.04
CA PRO A 423 -4.66 24.68 -18.84
C PRO A 423 -5.25 23.72 -17.79
N GLU A 424 -6.55 23.80 -17.53
CA GLU A 424 -7.26 22.72 -16.84
C GLU A 424 -7.10 21.40 -17.60
N THR A 425 -7.09 20.27 -16.89
CA THR A 425 -6.89 18.95 -17.49
C THR A 425 -7.75 17.93 -16.78
N ARG A 426 -8.54 17.17 -17.55
CA ARG A 426 -9.41 16.11 -17.05
C ARG A 426 -8.86 14.76 -17.49
N PHE A 427 -8.50 13.93 -16.53
CA PHE A 427 -8.19 12.52 -16.74
C PHE A 427 -9.42 11.66 -16.45
N GLU A 428 -9.55 10.54 -17.15
CA GLU A 428 -10.56 9.52 -16.88
C GLU A 428 -9.86 8.17 -16.78
N TRP A 429 -9.71 7.66 -15.56
CA TRP A 429 -9.30 6.28 -15.36
C TRP A 429 -10.49 5.37 -15.66
N LYS A 430 -10.34 4.46 -16.61
CA LYS A 430 -11.39 3.51 -17.02
C LYS A 430 -11.10 2.16 -16.41
N ILE A 431 -12.15 1.45 -16.00
CA ILE A 431 -12.02 0.10 -15.46
C ILE A 431 -11.32 -0.80 -16.51
N PRO A 432 -10.14 -1.37 -16.21
CA PRO A 432 -9.37 -2.14 -17.17
C PRO A 432 -9.94 -3.54 -17.37
N LYS A 433 -9.69 -4.10 -18.56
CA LYS A 433 -10.06 -5.48 -18.93
C LYS A 433 -9.33 -6.56 -18.12
N TRP A 434 -8.21 -6.21 -17.46
CA TRP A 434 -7.31 -7.14 -16.78
C TRP A 434 -6.83 -6.59 -15.42
N SER A 435 -6.59 -7.47 -14.45
CA SER A 435 -5.71 -7.19 -13.29
C SER A 435 -4.33 -7.76 -13.60
N ASN A 436 -3.44 -6.96 -14.18
CA ASN A 436 -2.09 -7.35 -14.59
C ASN A 436 -1.03 -6.35 -14.10
N ALA A 437 0.24 -6.55 -14.47
CA ALA A 437 1.33 -5.70 -14.01
C ALA A 437 1.29 -4.25 -14.53
N LEU A 438 0.87 -4.03 -15.79
CA LEU A 438 0.80 -2.69 -16.38
C LEU A 438 -0.36 -1.88 -15.83
N GLU A 439 -1.55 -2.48 -15.70
CA GLU A 439 -2.74 -1.77 -15.20
C GLU A 439 -2.61 -1.34 -13.73
N ARG A 440 -1.83 -2.06 -12.92
CA ARG A 440 -1.45 -1.64 -11.56
C ARG A 440 -0.54 -0.41 -11.57
N ASN A 441 0.41 -0.34 -12.50
CA ASN A 441 1.33 0.79 -12.64
C ASN A 441 0.61 2.02 -13.22
N ARG A 442 -0.23 1.83 -14.25
CA ARG A 442 -1.15 2.84 -14.78
C ARG A 442 -2.06 3.40 -13.69
N ALA A 443 -2.73 2.54 -12.92
CA ALA A 443 -3.54 2.96 -11.78
C ALA A 443 -2.75 3.77 -10.74
N ARG A 444 -1.47 3.43 -10.50
CA ARG A 444 -0.59 4.19 -9.60
C ARG A 444 -0.35 5.62 -10.08
N THR A 445 -0.10 5.81 -11.36
CA THR A 445 0.02 7.14 -11.96
C THR A 445 -1.29 7.93 -11.92
N TYR A 446 -2.42 7.30 -12.25
CA TYR A 446 -3.72 7.97 -12.14
C TYR A 446 -4.07 8.34 -10.68
N PHE A 447 -3.68 7.52 -9.70
CA PHE A 447 -3.95 7.83 -8.29
C PHE A 447 -3.04 8.94 -7.73
N GLN A 448 -1.86 9.20 -8.29
CA GLN A 448 -1.10 10.42 -7.99
C GLN A 448 -1.92 11.68 -8.33
N ALA A 449 -2.60 11.69 -9.48
CA ALA A 449 -3.52 12.76 -9.85
C ALA A 449 -4.78 12.78 -8.95
N TYR A 450 -5.32 11.62 -8.56
CA TYR A 450 -6.46 11.50 -7.63
C TYR A 450 -6.15 12.11 -6.26
N ALA A 451 -4.99 11.78 -5.68
CA ALA A 451 -4.56 12.31 -4.39
C ALA A 451 -4.36 13.83 -4.44
N ALA A 452 -3.82 14.36 -5.55
CA ALA A 452 -3.74 15.81 -5.76
C ALA A 452 -5.12 16.47 -5.87
N ALA A 453 -6.07 15.83 -6.56
CA ALA A 453 -7.44 16.31 -6.72
C ALA A 453 -8.23 16.32 -5.39
N ILE A 454 -8.14 15.28 -4.57
CA ILE A 454 -8.77 15.27 -3.24
C ILE A 454 -8.04 16.22 -2.25
N ALA A 455 -6.72 16.38 -2.38
CA ALA A 455 -5.97 17.35 -1.58
C ALA A 455 -6.39 18.81 -1.86
N LEU A 456 -6.85 19.14 -3.08
CA LEU A 456 -7.45 20.45 -3.37
C LEU A 456 -8.74 20.64 -2.55
N HIS A 457 -9.67 19.68 -2.62
CA HIS A 457 -10.91 19.72 -1.86
C HIS A 457 -10.68 19.82 -0.34
N CYS A 458 -9.76 19.01 0.20
CA CYS A 458 -9.43 19.03 1.62
C CYS A 458 -8.75 20.34 2.06
N ALA A 459 -7.94 20.96 1.19
CA ALA A 459 -7.33 22.26 1.48
C ALA A 459 -8.36 23.40 1.50
N GLU A 460 -9.35 23.36 0.61
CA GLU A 460 -10.47 24.33 0.60
C GLU A 460 -11.36 24.18 1.84
N LYS A 461 -11.77 22.94 2.17
CA LYS A 461 -12.55 22.64 3.38
C LYS A 461 -11.79 23.04 4.66
N GLY A 462 -10.53 22.65 4.80
CA GLY A 462 -9.69 23.00 5.95
C GLY A 462 -9.46 24.51 6.10
N LEU A 463 -9.25 25.22 4.99
CA LEU A 463 -9.13 26.68 4.99
C LEU A 463 -10.48 27.37 5.30
N ALA A 464 -11.62 26.76 4.96
CA ALA A 464 -12.94 27.25 5.35
C ALA A 464 -13.19 27.15 6.87
N GLU A 465 -12.78 26.05 7.51
CA GLU A 465 -12.80 25.92 8.99
C GLU A 465 -11.98 27.03 9.67
N VAL A 466 -10.73 27.24 9.20
CA VAL A 466 -9.84 28.30 9.72
C VAL A 466 -10.45 29.69 9.51
N ARG A 467 -11.02 29.98 8.33
CA ARG A 467 -11.70 31.26 8.04
C ARG A 467 -12.95 31.49 8.88
N ALA A 468 -13.64 30.42 9.28
CA ALA A 468 -14.79 30.47 10.18
C ALA A 468 -14.39 30.50 11.68
N GLY A 469 -13.09 30.56 12.00
CA GLY A 469 -12.59 30.58 13.38
C GLY A 469 -12.64 29.24 14.10
N ARG A 470 -12.97 28.13 13.42
CA ARG A 470 -13.03 26.78 14.00
C ARG A 470 -11.65 26.14 14.00
N THR A 471 -10.73 26.70 14.78
CA THR A 471 -9.30 26.33 14.80
C THR A 471 -8.92 25.28 15.84
N GLN A 472 -9.90 24.66 16.53
CA GLN A 472 -9.65 23.50 17.40
C GLN A 472 -9.25 22.29 16.55
N THR A 473 -8.15 21.62 16.90
CA THR A 473 -7.61 20.48 16.15
C THR A 473 -7.50 19.20 16.98
N TRP A 474 -7.85 19.22 18.27
CA TRP A 474 -7.84 18.05 19.15
C TRP A 474 -9.03 18.08 20.11
N GLU A 475 -9.59 16.91 20.43
CA GLU A 475 -10.70 16.73 21.37
C GLU A 475 -10.29 15.81 22.54
N LYS A 476 -10.81 16.09 23.74
CA LYS A 476 -10.45 15.35 24.95
C LYS A 476 -11.12 13.97 24.96
N PHE A 477 -10.33 12.94 25.23
CA PHE A 477 -10.80 11.58 25.51
C PHE A 477 -10.32 11.09 26.88
N GLU A 478 -10.86 9.97 27.33
CA GLU A 478 -10.35 9.17 28.44
C GLU A 478 -10.17 7.72 27.96
N VAL A 479 -9.17 7.01 28.49
CA VAL A 479 -8.93 5.61 28.09
C VAL A 479 -9.83 4.72 28.95
N PRO A 480 -10.70 3.87 28.36
CA PRO A 480 -11.56 2.99 29.13
C PRO A 480 -10.76 1.80 29.69
N ASP A 481 -11.24 1.22 30.79
CA ASP A 481 -10.64 -0.01 31.35
C ASP A 481 -10.80 -1.20 30.39
N GLU A 482 -11.97 -1.33 29.77
CA GLU A 482 -12.32 -2.33 28.76
C GLU A 482 -12.77 -1.63 27.48
N GLY A 483 -12.25 -2.04 26.31
CA GLY A 483 -12.57 -1.36 25.06
C GLY A 483 -12.19 -2.14 23.80
N LEU A 484 -12.95 -1.90 22.72
CA LEU A 484 -12.77 -2.54 21.42
C LEU A 484 -12.64 -1.48 20.33
N GLY A 485 -11.64 -1.63 19.46
CA GLY A 485 -11.46 -0.73 18.32
C GLY A 485 -11.07 -1.48 17.05
N VAL A 486 -11.54 -0.97 15.92
CA VAL A 486 -10.95 -1.23 14.61
C VAL A 486 -10.79 0.09 13.86
N GLY A 487 -9.57 0.32 13.37
CA GLY A 487 -9.30 1.37 12.39
C GLY A 487 -9.29 0.75 11.00
N PHE A 488 -9.85 1.45 10.01
CA PHE A 488 -9.75 1.12 8.59
C PHE A 488 -9.22 2.33 7.82
N THR A 489 -8.27 2.09 6.94
CA THR A 489 -7.84 3.03 5.90
C THR A 489 -7.24 2.24 4.73
N GLU A 490 -6.93 2.94 3.65
CA GLU A 490 -5.98 2.48 2.65
C GLU A 490 -4.60 3.02 3.01
N ALA A 491 -3.60 2.14 3.07
CA ALA A 491 -2.22 2.59 2.96
C ALA A 491 -1.89 2.91 1.49
N VAL A 492 -0.71 3.49 1.25
CA VAL A 492 -0.12 3.64 -0.10
C VAL A 492 -0.28 2.35 -0.92
N ARG A 493 -0.11 1.19 -0.28
CA ARG A 493 -0.08 -0.13 -0.93
C ARG A 493 -1.42 -0.88 -0.93
N GLY A 494 -2.49 -0.28 -0.40
CA GLY A 494 -3.80 -0.90 -0.28
C GLY A 494 -4.30 -1.08 1.16
N VAL A 495 -5.32 -1.92 1.33
CA VAL A 495 -5.99 -2.31 2.58
C VAL A 495 -5.12 -2.26 3.85
N LEU A 496 -5.50 -1.42 4.82
CA LEU A 496 -4.87 -1.35 6.14
C LEU A 496 -5.92 -1.31 7.25
N SER A 497 -5.89 -2.31 8.13
CA SER A 497 -6.74 -2.36 9.33
C SER A 497 -5.91 -2.55 10.59
N HIS A 498 -6.36 -1.95 11.68
CA HIS A 498 -5.74 -2.05 13.01
C HIS A 498 -6.80 -2.48 14.02
N HIS A 499 -6.74 -3.76 14.41
CA HIS A 499 -7.65 -4.35 15.38
C HIS A 499 -7.06 -4.28 16.78
N MET A 500 -7.74 -3.61 17.72
CA MET A 500 -7.27 -3.38 19.09
C MET A 500 -8.30 -3.86 20.12
N VAL A 501 -7.81 -4.50 21.19
CA VAL A 501 -8.59 -4.86 22.39
C VAL A 501 -7.88 -4.29 23.61
N ILE A 502 -8.62 -3.60 24.47
CA ILE A 502 -8.16 -3.00 25.73
C ILE A 502 -8.78 -3.78 26.90
N ARG A 503 -7.96 -4.12 27.90
CA ARG A 503 -8.38 -4.66 29.21
C ARG A 503 -7.51 -4.08 30.33
N ASP A 504 -8.07 -3.87 31.52
CA ASP A 504 -7.42 -3.16 32.65
C ASP A 504 -6.71 -1.85 32.23
N GLY A 505 -7.29 -1.11 31.28
CA GLY A 505 -6.73 0.13 30.71
C GLY A 505 -5.46 -0.06 29.87
N LYS A 506 -5.17 -1.30 29.43
CA LYS A 506 -3.95 -1.70 28.69
C LYS A 506 -4.30 -2.47 27.43
N ILE A 507 -3.40 -2.45 26.45
CA ILE A 507 -3.53 -3.27 25.25
C ILE A 507 -3.51 -4.76 25.63
N ALA A 508 -4.64 -5.45 25.47
CA ALA A 508 -4.76 -6.90 25.65
C ALA A 508 -4.42 -7.65 24.37
N ASN A 509 -4.90 -7.15 23.22
CA ASN A 509 -4.53 -7.65 21.90
C ASN A 509 -4.39 -6.50 20.89
N TYR A 510 -3.50 -6.64 19.90
CA TYR A 510 -3.30 -5.63 18.86
C TYR A 510 -2.74 -6.26 17.58
N HIS A 511 -3.50 -6.19 16.49
CA HIS A 511 -3.18 -6.83 15.22
C HIS A 511 -3.37 -5.85 14.06
N PRO A 512 -2.27 -5.31 13.50
CA PRO A 512 -2.30 -4.52 12.29
C PRO A 512 -2.18 -5.44 11.07
N TYR A 513 -3.13 -5.35 10.15
CA TYR A 513 -3.10 -6.03 8.84
C TYR A 513 -2.97 -5.02 7.69
N PRO A 514 -1.72 -4.59 7.38
CA PRO A 514 -1.40 -3.84 6.16
C PRO A 514 -1.61 -4.68 4.88
N PRO A 515 -1.39 -4.08 3.68
CA PRO A 515 -1.70 -4.75 2.42
C PRO A 515 -0.65 -5.78 1.97
N THR A 516 0.63 -5.59 2.31
CA THR A 516 1.66 -6.56 1.93
C THR A 516 1.47 -7.96 2.57
N PRO A 517 1.00 -8.11 3.82
CA PRO A 517 0.53 -9.41 4.33
C PRO A 517 -0.48 -10.14 3.43
N TRP A 518 -1.41 -9.43 2.80
CA TRP A 518 -2.32 -10.02 1.81
C TRP A 518 -1.54 -10.40 0.54
N ASN A 519 -0.89 -9.43 -0.09
CA ASN A 519 -0.26 -9.59 -1.40
C ASN A 519 0.92 -10.60 -1.40
N ALA A 520 1.72 -10.61 -0.33
CA ALA A 520 2.90 -11.46 -0.15
C ALA A 520 2.63 -12.74 0.65
N SER A 521 1.34 -13.05 0.92
CA SER A 521 0.94 -14.25 1.65
C SER A 521 1.48 -15.53 1.01
N THR A 522 1.65 -16.56 1.83
CA THR A 522 2.02 -17.89 1.34
C THR A 522 0.79 -18.68 0.88
N ARG A 523 1.02 -19.91 0.43
CA ARG A 523 -0.01 -20.94 0.43
C ARG A 523 -0.62 -21.07 1.83
N ASP A 524 -1.95 -21.17 1.87
CA ASP A 524 -2.72 -21.35 3.10
C ASP A 524 -2.96 -22.83 3.44
N THR A 525 -3.71 -23.10 4.51
CA THR A 525 -4.12 -24.45 4.94
C THR A 525 -4.97 -25.22 3.92
N PHE A 526 -5.49 -24.55 2.89
CA PHE A 526 -6.21 -25.18 1.77
C PHE A 526 -5.34 -25.32 0.51
N GLY A 527 -4.06 -24.91 0.59
CA GLY A 527 -3.11 -24.92 -0.53
C GLY A 527 -3.26 -23.74 -1.49
N THR A 528 -4.14 -22.77 -1.21
CA THR A 528 -4.38 -21.64 -2.12
C THR A 528 -3.21 -20.66 -2.06
N PRO A 529 -2.49 -20.42 -3.18
CA PRO A 529 -1.32 -19.53 -3.21
C PRO A 529 -1.69 -18.07 -2.98
N GLY A 530 -0.75 -17.31 -2.41
CA GLY A 530 -0.91 -15.86 -2.26
C GLY A 530 -0.69 -15.09 -3.58
N PRO A 531 -1.06 -13.80 -3.64
CA PRO A 531 -1.05 -13.02 -4.87
C PRO A 531 0.29 -12.93 -5.62
N TYR A 532 1.42 -12.81 -4.92
CA TYR A 532 2.74 -12.84 -5.59
C TYR A 532 3.05 -14.20 -6.23
N GLU A 533 2.62 -15.29 -5.61
CA GLU A 533 2.93 -16.64 -6.06
C GLU A 533 2.12 -16.99 -7.31
N ASP A 534 0.81 -16.73 -7.27
CA ASP A 534 -0.10 -16.93 -8.41
C ASP A 534 0.18 -15.96 -9.57
N ALA A 535 0.38 -14.66 -9.31
CA ALA A 535 0.68 -13.70 -10.39
C ALA A 535 1.97 -14.06 -11.15
N VAL A 536 2.98 -14.59 -10.45
CA VAL A 536 4.24 -15.03 -11.07
C VAL A 536 4.06 -16.37 -11.79
N GLN A 537 3.28 -17.31 -11.27
CA GLN A 537 2.96 -18.56 -11.98
C GLN A 537 2.17 -18.29 -13.28
N ASN A 538 1.30 -17.29 -13.29
CA ASN A 538 0.55 -16.85 -14.47
C ASN A 538 1.39 -16.01 -15.45
N THR A 539 2.64 -15.65 -15.11
CA THR A 539 3.49 -14.77 -15.94
C THR A 539 4.25 -15.54 -17.03
N PRO A 540 4.02 -15.25 -18.33
CA PRO A 540 4.89 -15.70 -19.41
C PRO A 540 6.22 -14.92 -19.43
N ILE A 541 7.25 -15.52 -20.03
CA ILE A 541 8.60 -14.96 -20.11
C ILE A 541 8.83 -14.35 -21.49
N PHE A 542 8.72 -13.03 -21.58
CA PHE A 542 9.00 -12.23 -22.77
C PHE A 542 10.48 -11.87 -22.92
N GLU A 543 11.28 -11.93 -21.85
CA GLU A 543 12.73 -11.76 -21.89
C GLU A 543 13.40 -12.58 -23.02
N GLU A 544 14.34 -11.95 -23.73
CA GLU A 544 15.09 -12.53 -24.87
C GLU A 544 16.38 -13.26 -24.44
N ASN A 545 16.75 -13.17 -23.16
CA ASN A 545 17.96 -13.76 -22.59
C ASN A 545 17.90 -15.30 -22.46
N THR A 546 19.08 -15.94 -22.48
CA THR A 546 19.24 -17.37 -22.20
C THR A 546 19.33 -17.63 -20.68
N PRO A 547 19.18 -18.87 -20.19
CA PRO A 547 19.24 -19.17 -18.76
C PRO A 547 20.52 -18.69 -18.05
N GLU A 548 21.62 -18.51 -18.78
CA GLU A 548 22.92 -18.08 -18.26
C GLU A 548 23.01 -16.58 -17.98
N ASN A 549 22.28 -15.74 -18.73
CA ASN A 549 22.25 -14.27 -18.55
C ASN A 549 20.86 -13.72 -18.15
N PHE A 550 19.90 -14.61 -17.91
CA PHE A 550 18.53 -14.31 -17.48
C PHE A 550 18.45 -13.43 -16.24
N LYS A 551 17.59 -12.41 -16.28
CA LYS A 551 17.28 -11.52 -15.16
C LYS A 551 15.94 -11.83 -14.51
N GLY A 552 14.99 -12.40 -15.25
CA GLY A 552 13.60 -12.58 -14.82
C GLY A 552 12.81 -11.28 -14.82
N ILE A 553 13.02 -10.41 -15.81
CA ILE A 553 12.47 -9.05 -15.80
C ILE A 553 10.93 -9.03 -15.73
N ASP A 554 10.26 -9.97 -16.40
CA ASP A 554 8.79 -10.07 -16.38
C ASP A 554 8.27 -10.50 -15.00
N ILE A 555 8.94 -11.45 -14.34
CA ILE A 555 8.69 -11.86 -12.95
C ILE A 555 8.91 -10.69 -12.00
N MET A 556 9.99 -9.93 -12.21
CA MET A 556 10.33 -8.76 -11.40
C MET A 556 9.33 -7.61 -11.58
N ARG A 557 8.90 -7.32 -12.82
CA ARG A 557 7.82 -6.35 -13.13
C ARG A 557 6.49 -6.79 -12.51
N ALA A 558 6.13 -8.07 -12.64
CA ALA A 558 4.94 -8.64 -12.02
C ALA A 558 4.94 -8.43 -10.49
N VAL A 559 6.02 -8.79 -9.80
CA VAL A 559 6.14 -8.63 -8.34
C VAL A 559 6.16 -7.15 -7.92
N ARG A 560 6.94 -6.29 -8.60
CA ARG A 560 7.00 -4.85 -8.26
C ARG A 560 5.71 -4.10 -8.58
N SER A 561 4.86 -4.59 -9.50
CA SER A 561 3.56 -3.97 -9.77
C SER A 561 2.66 -3.87 -8.54
N PHE A 562 2.80 -4.79 -7.58
CA PHE A 562 2.08 -4.80 -6.30
C PHE A 562 2.75 -4.00 -5.18
N ASP A 563 3.88 -3.32 -5.45
CA ASP A 563 4.64 -2.53 -4.48
C ASP A 563 4.95 -3.26 -3.14
N PRO A 564 5.93 -4.18 -3.13
CA PRO A 564 6.24 -4.99 -1.95
C PRO A 564 6.90 -4.21 -0.80
N CYS A 565 6.21 -4.17 0.34
CA CYS A 565 6.71 -3.59 1.58
C CYS A 565 6.75 -4.63 2.70
N LEU A 566 7.85 -5.38 2.78
CA LEU A 566 8.00 -6.49 3.70
C LEU A 566 8.18 -6.13 5.19
N PRO A 567 8.48 -4.88 5.62
CA PRO A 567 8.34 -4.45 7.01
C PRO A 567 6.87 -4.32 7.47
N CYS A 568 5.96 -4.07 6.51
CA CYS A 568 4.52 -4.25 6.70
C CYS A 568 4.15 -5.73 6.62
N GLY A 569 4.68 -6.46 5.63
CA GLY A 569 4.51 -7.91 5.45
C GLY A 569 4.81 -8.72 6.70
N VAL A 570 5.91 -8.39 7.36
CA VAL A 570 6.34 -8.93 8.66
C VAL A 570 7.35 -7.97 9.31
N HIS A 571 7.90 -8.29 10.46
CA HIS A 571 8.54 -7.29 11.33
C HIS A 571 10.01 -7.70 11.68
N MET A 572 10.61 -7.43 12.86
CA MET A 572 12.04 -7.72 13.22
C MET A 572 12.43 -8.01 14.72
N TYR A 573 12.86 -9.23 15.05
CA TYR A 573 12.93 -9.85 16.39
C TYR A 573 14.38 -9.97 16.88
N VAL A 574 14.56 -9.80 18.19
CA VAL A 574 15.79 -10.16 18.89
C VAL A 574 15.66 -11.56 19.49
N GLY A 575 16.59 -12.46 19.14
CA GLY A 575 16.64 -13.82 19.64
C GLY A 575 17.03 -13.93 21.12
N GLY A 576 17.71 -15.00 21.50
CA GLY A 576 18.34 -15.17 22.83
C GLY A 576 19.50 -14.19 23.12
N GLY A 577 19.47 -12.97 22.57
CA GLY A 577 20.45 -11.93 22.81
C GLY A 577 20.30 -11.32 24.20
N LYS A 578 21.43 -10.94 24.81
CA LYS A 578 21.42 -10.23 26.10
C LYS A 578 20.61 -8.95 26.00
N THR A 579 19.75 -8.72 27.01
CA THR A 579 19.09 -7.43 27.23
C THR A 579 20.13 -6.33 27.47
N VAL A 580 20.45 -5.54 26.44
CA VAL A 580 21.23 -4.32 26.62
C VAL A 580 20.30 -3.27 27.22
N LYS A 581 20.46 -2.99 28.52
CA LYS A 581 19.62 -2.05 29.26
C LYS A 581 20.03 -0.59 28.98
N THR A 582 19.87 -0.16 27.74
CA THR A 582 20.11 1.23 27.31
C THR A 582 19.01 2.13 27.89
N MET A 583 19.32 2.86 28.97
CA MET A 583 18.42 3.91 29.44
C MET A 583 18.60 5.15 28.57
N HIS A 584 17.61 5.47 27.75
CA HIS A 584 17.51 6.79 27.14
C HIS A 584 17.03 7.79 28.20
N VAL A 585 17.96 8.54 28.76
CA VAL A 585 17.64 9.70 29.60
C VAL A 585 17.24 10.86 28.67
N PRO A 586 16.01 11.41 28.75
CA PRO A 586 15.68 12.64 28.05
C PRO A 586 16.42 13.81 28.70
N THR A 587 16.97 14.70 27.88
CA THR A 587 17.90 15.79 28.24
C THR A 587 19.30 15.33 28.68
N GLY A 588 20.33 16.06 28.23
CA GLY A 588 21.73 15.76 28.52
C GLY A 588 22.25 16.57 29.70
N LEU A 589 22.38 15.93 30.87
CA LEU A 589 23.09 16.46 32.03
C LEU A 589 23.96 15.37 32.68
N SER A 590 25.09 15.06 32.03
CA SER A 590 26.12 14.16 32.59
C SER A 590 27.53 14.59 32.15
N GLY A 591 27.87 15.84 32.47
CA GLY A 591 29.19 16.40 32.22
C GLY A 591 29.60 17.37 33.32
N LEU A 592 30.10 16.84 34.44
CA LEU A 592 31.07 17.46 35.38
C LEU A 592 31.24 16.59 36.64
N GLY A 593 32.49 16.22 36.94
CA GLY A 593 32.94 15.83 38.29
C GLY A 593 33.10 14.33 38.59
N GLY A 594 34.31 13.94 39.04
CA GLY A 594 34.61 12.64 39.67
C GLY A 594 35.56 11.76 38.86
#